data_AF-A0A526M4U7-F1
#
_entry.id   AF-A0A526M4U7-F1
#
_cell.length_a   1.000
_cell.length_b   1.000
_cell.length_c   1.000
_cell.angle_alpha   90.00
_cell.angle_beta   90.00
_cell.angle_gamma   90.00
#
_symmetry.space_group_name_H-M   'P 1'
#
loop_
_entity.id
_entity.type
_entity.pdbx_description
1 polymer ?
#
loop_
_entity_poly.entity_id
_entity_poly.type
_entity_poly.pdbx_seq_one_letter_code
_entity_poly.pdbx_strand_id
1 'polypeptide(L)'
;LATGARHAYFGHDEWEPFAPGLKTLEDATTIRRRILLAFEQAERETDPTRRQALLTLAIVGGGPTGVELAGTIVELAHDTLRGEFRNID
;
A
#
# COMPACT_ATOMS: atom_id res chain seq x y z
N LEU A 1 19.04 23.75 -14.38
CA LEU A 1 19.09 22.53 -13.54
C LEU A 1 17.65 22.05 -13.32
N ALA A 2 17.38 20.76 -13.54
CA ALA A 2 16.05 20.13 -13.48
C ALA A 2 16.15 18.68 -12.96
N THR A 3 16.82 18.49 -11.82
CA THR A 3 17.18 17.17 -11.26
C THR A 3 16.04 16.49 -10.49
N GLY A 4 14.86 17.12 -10.43
CA GLY A 4 13.71 16.62 -9.68
C GLY A 4 13.87 16.76 -8.16
N ALA A 5 13.00 16.04 -7.41
CA ALA A 5 12.96 16.03 -5.95
C ALA A 5 12.75 14.60 -5.44
N ARG A 6 13.32 14.27 -4.27
CA ARG A 6 13.07 13.01 -3.55
C ARG A 6 11.95 13.16 -2.52
N HIS A 7 11.52 12.06 -1.93
CA HIS A 7 10.63 12.11 -0.76
C HIS A 7 11.33 12.83 0.39
N ALA A 8 10.53 13.60 1.14
CA ALA A 8 10.96 14.21 2.38
C ALA A 8 10.36 13.41 3.53
N TYR A 9 11.21 12.76 4.32
CA TYR A 9 10.80 12.11 5.57
C TYR A 9 10.89 13.05 6.78
N PHE A 10 11.04 14.36 6.54
CA PHE A 10 11.05 15.41 7.57
C PHE A 10 12.07 15.17 8.71
N GLY A 11 13.21 14.57 8.38
CA GLY A 11 14.27 14.22 9.34
C GLY A 11 14.19 12.78 9.88
N HIS A 12 13.25 11.97 9.39
CA HIS A 12 13.05 10.57 9.79
C HIS A 12 13.35 9.58 8.65
N ASP A 13 14.59 9.56 8.17
CA ASP A 13 15.00 8.68 7.06
C ASP A 13 14.81 7.19 7.40
N GLU A 14 14.74 6.84 8.69
CA GLU A 14 14.43 5.48 9.16
C GLU A 14 13.03 4.99 8.77
N TRP A 15 12.13 5.87 8.31
CA TRP A 15 10.80 5.49 7.84
C TRP A 15 10.80 4.89 6.43
N GLU A 16 11.81 5.20 5.61
CA GLU A 16 11.87 4.80 4.20
C GLU A 16 11.64 3.29 3.95
N PRO A 17 12.20 2.36 4.74
CA PRO A 17 11.96 0.93 4.53
C PRO A 17 10.49 0.51 4.74
N PHE A 18 9.80 1.19 5.66
CA PHE A 18 8.45 0.86 6.11
C PHE A 18 7.38 1.60 5.32
N ALA A 19 7.63 2.86 4.98
CA ALA A 19 6.75 3.76 4.24
C ALA A 19 7.44 4.18 2.93
N PRO A 20 7.55 3.27 1.94
CA PRO A 20 8.15 3.61 0.67
C PRO A 20 7.33 4.70 0.00
N GLY A 21 8.01 5.69 -0.54
CA GLY A 21 7.36 6.74 -1.31
C GLY A 21 6.85 6.27 -2.68
N LEU A 22 6.18 7.15 -3.43
CA LEU A 22 5.65 6.92 -4.78
C LEU A 22 6.16 8.00 -5.76
N LYS A 23 7.39 7.87 -6.26
CA LYS A 23 8.01 8.79 -7.25
C LYS A 23 8.50 8.10 -8.51
N THR A 24 8.80 6.81 -8.44
CA THR A 24 9.29 6.01 -9.56
C THR A 24 8.29 4.91 -9.95
N LEU A 25 8.45 4.33 -11.14
CA LEU A 25 7.68 3.15 -11.55
C LEU A 25 8.02 1.91 -10.69
N GLU A 26 9.24 1.84 -10.19
CA GLU A 26 9.68 0.79 -9.29
C GLU A 26 8.97 0.88 -7.93
N ASP A 27 8.78 2.10 -7.42
CA ASP A 27 7.98 2.36 -6.22
C ASP A 27 6.55 1.84 -6.38
N ALA A 28 5.90 2.21 -7.49
CA ALA A 28 4.53 1.80 -7.79
C ALA A 28 4.38 0.27 -7.87
N THR A 29 5.34 -0.39 -8.53
CA THR A 29 5.37 -1.85 -8.65
C THR A 29 5.59 -2.52 -7.29
N THR A 30 6.45 -1.93 -6.45
CA THR A 30 6.73 -2.41 -5.10
C THR A 30 5.50 -2.29 -4.21
N ILE A 31 4.81 -1.15 -4.23
CA ILE A 31 3.57 -0.93 -3.49
C ILE A 31 2.50 -1.94 -3.92
N ARG A 32 2.25 -2.08 -5.23
CA ARG A 32 1.30 -3.07 -5.76
C ARG A 32 1.62 -4.49 -5.29
N ARG A 33 2.89 -4.91 -5.36
CA ARG A 33 3.32 -6.22 -4.87
C ARG A 33 3.04 -6.39 -3.38
N ARG A 34 3.39 -5.40 -2.54
CA ARG A 34 3.16 -5.47 -1.09
C ARG A 34 1.68 -5.63 -0.75
N ILE A 35 0.80 -4.94 -1.48
CA ILE A 35 -0.65 -5.05 -1.31
C ILE A 35 -1.11 -6.47 -1.62
N LEU A 36 -0.79 -7.01 -2.80
CA LEU A 36 -1.20 -8.36 -3.20
C LEU A 36 -0.72 -9.43 -2.22
N LEU A 37 0.54 -9.34 -1.78
CA LEU A 37 1.09 -10.25 -0.77
C LEU A 37 0.35 -10.15 0.57
N ALA A 38 -0.10 -8.96 0.97
CA ALA A 38 -0.86 -8.78 2.21
C ALA A 38 -2.23 -9.47 2.13
N PHE A 39 -2.93 -9.37 0.98
CA PHE A 39 -4.17 -10.11 0.75
C PHE A 39 -3.96 -11.63 0.77
N GLU A 40 -2.92 -12.14 0.09
CA GLU A 40 -2.57 -13.56 0.11
C GLU A 40 -2.26 -14.08 1.52
N GLN A 41 -1.54 -13.28 2.32
CA GLN A 41 -1.25 -13.63 3.71
C GLN A 41 -2.52 -13.60 4.58
N ALA A 42 -3.37 -12.58 4.41
CA ALA A 42 -4.61 -12.43 5.16
C ALA A 42 -5.57 -13.60 4.91
N GLU A 43 -5.66 -14.09 3.68
CA GLU A 43 -6.48 -15.25 3.31
C GLU A 43 -6.09 -16.52 4.08
N ARG A 44 -4.79 -16.68 4.36
CA ARG A 44 -4.22 -17.86 5.05
C ARG A 44 -4.11 -17.67 6.57
N GLU A 45 -4.28 -16.45 7.06
CA GLU A 45 -4.16 -16.11 8.48
C GLU A 45 -5.43 -16.50 9.24
N THR A 46 -5.29 -17.24 10.33
CA THR A 46 -6.42 -17.75 11.12
C THR A 46 -6.74 -16.87 12.32
N ASP A 47 -5.77 -16.09 12.81
CA ASP A 47 -6.01 -15.10 13.86
C ASP A 47 -6.71 -13.87 13.27
N PRO A 48 -7.95 -13.56 13.68
CA PRO A 48 -8.70 -12.43 13.14
C PRO A 48 -8.01 -11.08 13.38
N THR A 49 -7.24 -10.94 14.48
CA THR A 49 -6.52 -9.69 14.79
C THR A 49 -5.37 -9.48 13.82
N ARG A 50 -4.60 -10.53 13.53
CA ARG A 50 -3.49 -10.48 12.57
C ARG A 50 -3.98 -10.32 11.13
N ARG A 51 -5.08 -10.99 10.78
CA ARG A 51 -5.76 -10.82 9.49
C ARG A 51 -6.18 -9.37 9.28
N GLN A 52 -6.83 -8.75 10.27
CA GLN A 52 -7.22 -7.34 10.19
C GLN A 52 -6.01 -6.42 10.01
N ALA A 53 -4.90 -6.69 10.71
CA ALA A 53 -3.67 -5.91 10.57
C ALA A 53 -3.08 -5.99 9.16
N LEU A 54 -3.08 -7.17 8.53
CA LEU A 54 -2.63 -7.36 7.15
C LEU A 54 -3.49 -6.58 6.13
N LEU A 55 -4.79 -6.44 6.41
CA LEU A 55 -5.73 -5.72 5.55
C LEU A 55 -5.81 -4.21 5.84
N THR A 56 -5.00 -3.70 6.77
CA THR A 56 -5.00 -2.29 7.13
C THR A 56 -3.89 -1.56 6.39
N LEU A 57 -4.27 -0.65 5.48
CA LEU A 57 -3.34 0.19 4.74
C LEU A 57 -3.35 1.62 5.29
N ALA A 58 -2.16 2.20 5.46
CA ALA A 58 -1.99 3.58 5.90
C ALA A 58 -1.32 4.41 4.79
N ILE A 59 -1.93 5.54 4.45
CA ILE A 59 -1.40 6.50 3.48
C ILE A 59 -1.07 7.78 4.23
N VAL A 60 0.20 8.17 4.19
CA VAL A 60 0.69 9.37 4.89
C VAL A 60 0.77 10.52 3.89
N GLY A 61 -0.16 11.47 4.05
CA GLY A 61 -0.25 12.68 3.22
C GLY A 61 -1.51 12.70 2.37
N GLY A 62 -2.35 13.73 2.58
CA GLY A 62 -3.61 13.92 1.86
C GLY A 62 -3.52 14.83 0.63
N GLY A 63 -2.33 14.96 0.04
CA GLY A 63 -2.17 15.68 -1.23
C GLY A 63 -2.71 14.88 -2.42
N PRO A 64 -2.73 15.44 -3.65
CA PRO A 64 -3.29 14.78 -4.83
C PRO A 64 -2.80 13.33 -5.02
N THR A 65 -1.48 13.11 -4.92
CA THR A 65 -0.88 11.77 -5.04
C THR A 65 -1.40 10.78 -3.99
N GLY A 66 -1.59 11.21 -2.74
CA GLY A 66 -2.09 10.35 -1.67
C GLY A 66 -3.56 10.00 -1.85
N VAL A 67 -4.37 10.97 -2.29
CA VAL A 67 -5.79 10.77 -2.58
C VAL A 67 -5.99 9.83 -3.77
N GLU A 68 -5.24 10.00 -4.86
CA GLU A 68 -5.29 9.11 -6.02
C GLU A 68 -4.89 7.67 -5.65
N LEU A 69 -3.79 7.52 -4.89
CA LEU A 69 -3.36 6.21 -4.41
C LEU A 69 -4.44 5.53 -3.57
N ALA A 70 -5.11 6.26 -2.67
CA ALA A 70 -6.20 5.72 -1.87
C ALA A 70 -7.33 5.19 -2.77
N GLY A 71 -7.72 5.95 -3.80
CA GLY A 71 -8.72 5.53 -4.77
C GLY A 71 -8.33 4.25 -5.52
N THR A 72 -7.10 4.19 -6.04
CA THR A 72 -6.60 3.01 -6.77
C THR A 72 -6.53 1.76 -5.89
N ILE A 73 -6.17 1.91 -4.60
CA ILE A 73 -6.14 0.78 -3.66
C ILE A 73 -7.55 0.25 -3.39
N VAL A 74 -8.52 1.15 -3.22
CA VAL A 74 -9.93 0.79 -3.02
C VAL A 74 -10.49 0.07 -4.26
N GLU A 75 -10.18 0.58 -5.46
CA GLU A 75 -10.56 -0.06 -6.73
C GLU A 75 -9.92 -1.46 -6.86
N LEU A 76 -8.63 -1.60 -6.55
CA LEU A 76 -7.96 -2.90 -6.57
C LEU A 76 -8.63 -3.90 -5.60
N ALA A 77 -8.91 -3.46 -4.36
CA ALA A 77 -9.50 -4.31 -3.33
C ALA A 77 -10.92 -4.77 -3.68
N HIS A 78 -11.76 -3.87 -4.21
CA HIS A 78 -13.18 -4.16 -4.45
C HIS A 78 -13.51 -4.66 -5.84
N ASP A 79 -12.73 -4.32 -6.87
CA ASP A 79 -13.06 -4.68 -8.25
C ASP A 79 -12.15 -5.79 -8.78
N THR A 80 -10.87 -5.79 -8.41
CA THR A 80 -9.90 -6.77 -8.93
C THR A 80 -9.82 -8.04 -8.10
N LEU A 81 -9.90 -7.92 -6.77
CA LEU A 81 -9.70 -9.05 -5.85
C LEU A 81 -11.01 -9.67 -5.32
N ARG A 82 -12.15 -9.09 -5.70
CA ARG A 82 -13.46 -9.55 -5.25
C ARG A 82 -13.73 -10.97 -5.72
N GLY A 83 -14.03 -11.84 -4.77
CA GLY A 83 -14.31 -13.26 -5.04
C GLY A 83 -13.06 -14.11 -5.34
N GLU A 84 -11.85 -13.54 -5.34
CA GLU A 84 -10.59 -14.30 -5.42
C GLU A 84 -10.23 -14.94 -4.07
N PHE A 85 -10.78 -14.40 -2.97
CA PHE A 85 -10.49 -14.84 -1.61
C PHE A 85 -11.78 -15.23 -0.87
N ARG A 86 -11.72 -16.24 0.01
CA ARG A 86 -12.90 -16.78 0.69
C ARG A 86 -13.03 -16.30 2.13
N ASN A 87 -11.92 -15.92 2.76
CA ASN A 87 -11.86 -15.65 4.20
C ASN A 87 -11.74 -14.16 4.54
N ILE A 88 -11.57 -13.28 3.55
CA ILE A 88 -11.28 -11.85 3.76
C ILE A 88 -12.25 -10.89 3.05
N ASP A 89 -13.35 -11.42 2.50
CA ASP A 89 -14.50 -10.64 1.96
C ASP A 89 -15.44 -10.12 3.07
#